data_AF-A0A9P7GJV2-F1
#
_entry.id   AF-A0A9P7GJV2-F1
#
_cell.length_a   1.000
_cell.length_b   1.000
_cell.length_c   1.000
_cell.angle_alpha   90.00
_cell.angle_beta   90.00
_cell.angle_gamma   90.00
#
_symmetry.space_group_name_H-M   'P 1'
#
loop_
_entity.id
_entity.type
_entity.pdbx_description
1 polymer ?
#
loop_
_entity_poly.entity_id
_entity_poly.type
_entity_poly.pdbx_seq_one_letter_code
_entity_poly.pdbx_strand_id
1 'polypeptide(L)'
;MPGIRRPIHISAPHPSFDLGTPYQAAALFKSTMAKSLLIAGRHRYASNMVSGCVRSPNPEKPYYVTDPTHNKACYSTVYFSETIDKLSRTNPSMMPLALFSSGKEGDNESKSWYTDDVDRPIKRLKSNLRRAFPEWNVSLPTDSQCHLIATKNVVARFLNGIPDEQVCTKNSDPHNTKDVDGNCLSITVPTPLNNIYAITQFKEQSGASYCVLAEIREENTRYAKGWGLFAVPATRAAVSRHIHLSAPHPLYDDNTPAQAAALFKSTKAKSLLIAGRSRLAFKEPTDCVAASEGDIYYTTDPGHNKLEPFYDANRSIYSWQTAQGGCPAPSCAFIQFHGKGPSTCPADHIFLSTGLSNNAWYGDSVTRPVKRLKAQLQLTFPTWNISLPIDSACTLTATKNVVGRFLNGIQDDSVCTTASMASLVQGTFVHIEQAAISRLSTAYDAWGRALGNAFEVIG
;
A
#
# COMPACT_ATOMS: atom_id res chain seq x y z
N MET A 1 46.74 -7.60 3.06
CA MET A 1 45.51 -7.39 2.25
C MET A 1 44.69 -6.29 2.91
N PRO A 2 44.21 -5.26 2.20
CA PRO A 2 43.28 -4.30 2.77
C PRO A 2 42.04 -5.06 3.25
N GLY A 3 41.79 -5.10 4.56
CA GLY A 3 40.70 -5.88 5.13
C GLY A 3 39.37 -5.44 4.52
N ILE A 4 38.62 -6.39 3.97
CA ILE A 4 37.29 -6.16 3.39
C ILE A 4 36.41 -5.57 4.51
N ARG A 5 36.17 -4.25 4.45
CA ARG A 5 35.29 -3.57 5.39
C ARG A 5 33.86 -3.98 5.06
N ARG A 6 33.15 -4.53 6.05
CA ARG A 6 31.72 -4.81 5.90
C ARG A 6 30.99 -3.51 5.62
N PRO A 7 30.08 -3.46 4.63
CA PRO A 7 29.26 -2.28 4.41
C PRO A 7 28.42 -2.00 5.67
N ILE A 8 28.24 -0.72 6.00
CA ILE A 8 27.47 -0.29 7.18
C ILE A 8 26.25 0.48 6.69
N HIS A 9 25.10 0.19 7.30
CA HIS A 9 23.91 1.04 7.23
C HIS A 9 23.76 1.76 8.56
N ILE A 10 23.52 3.08 8.54
CA ILE A 10 23.35 3.88 9.76
C ILE A 10 21.93 4.42 9.80
N SER A 11 21.28 4.35 10.96
CA SER A 11 19.96 4.95 11.13
C SER A 11 19.78 5.73 12.42
N ALA A 12 18.95 6.78 12.37
CA ALA A 12 18.51 7.59 13.50
C ALA A 12 16.97 7.62 13.51
N PRO A 13 16.33 6.70 14.24
CA PRO A 13 14.87 6.54 14.24
C PRO A 13 14.12 7.62 15.03
N HIS A 14 14.73 8.28 16.00
CA HIS A 14 14.03 9.26 16.85
C HIS A 14 14.67 10.65 16.79
N PRO A 15 14.93 11.24 15.61
CA PRO A 15 15.83 12.39 15.49
C PRO A 15 15.37 13.64 16.24
N SER A 16 14.07 13.80 16.47
CA SER A 16 13.49 14.92 17.20
C SER A 16 13.43 14.69 18.72
N PHE A 17 13.52 13.44 19.18
CA PHE A 17 13.47 13.09 20.61
C PHE A 17 14.87 12.78 21.16
N ASP A 18 15.67 12.09 20.34
CA ASP A 18 17.04 11.71 20.63
C ASP A 18 17.99 12.81 20.16
N LEU A 19 18.11 13.86 20.98
CA LEU A 19 18.94 15.03 20.70
C LEU A 19 20.35 14.61 20.27
N GLY A 20 20.81 15.18 19.15
CA GLY A 20 22.16 14.93 18.63
C GLY A 20 22.32 13.67 17.78
N THR A 21 21.44 12.66 17.90
CA THR A 21 21.55 11.42 17.11
C THR A 21 21.50 11.59 15.59
N PRO A 22 20.79 12.58 15.00
CA PRO A 22 20.80 12.75 13.54
C PRO A 22 22.14 13.27 13.03
N TYR A 23 22.72 14.22 13.77
CA TYR A 23 24.04 14.77 13.49
C TYR A 23 25.12 13.72 13.70
N GLN A 24 25.01 12.91 14.76
CA GLN A 24 25.91 11.78 15.01
C GLN A 24 25.80 10.73 13.89
N ALA A 25 24.59 10.38 13.45
CA ALA A 25 24.36 9.45 12.35
C ALA A 25 24.96 9.96 11.04
N ALA A 26 24.78 11.24 10.72
CA ALA A 26 25.37 11.87 9.54
C ALA A 26 26.91 11.93 9.61
N ALA A 27 27.48 12.26 10.77
CA ALA A 27 28.92 12.29 10.99
C ALA A 27 29.54 10.89 10.87
N LEU A 28 28.90 9.86 11.43
CA LEU A 28 29.32 8.48 11.29
C LEU A 28 29.17 7.99 9.84
N PHE A 29 28.09 8.36 9.15
CA PHE A 29 27.92 8.02 7.73
C PHE A 29 29.09 8.52 6.89
N LYS A 30 29.48 9.79 7.08
CA LYS A 30 30.62 10.40 6.41
C LYS A 30 31.95 9.74 6.78
N SER A 31 32.22 9.56 8.07
CA SER A 31 33.54 9.09 8.56
C SER A 31 33.78 7.59 8.35
N THR A 32 32.72 6.77 8.35
CA THR A 32 32.83 5.32 8.16
C THR A 32 32.71 4.90 6.69
N MET A 33 32.35 5.82 5.80
CA MET A 33 31.94 5.53 4.42
C MET A 33 30.80 4.49 4.38
N ALA A 34 29.83 4.65 5.27
CA ALA A 34 28.65 3.80 5.29
C ALA A 34 27.92 3.86 3.93
N LYS A 35 27.27 2.76 3.55
CA LYS A 35 26.61 2.64 2.24
C LYS A 35 25.25 3.35 2.20
N SER A 36 24.63 3.53 3.36
CA SER A 36 23.34 4.19 3.47
C SER A 36 23.14 4.82 4.85
N LEU A 37 22.36 5.89 4.85
CA LEU A 37 21.93 6.64 6.04
C LEU A 37 20.42 6.80 5.99
N LEU A 38 19.73 6.51 7.09
CA LEU A 38 18.29 6.69 7.20
C LEU A 38 17.94 7.45 8.49
N ILE A 39 17.37 8.64 8.34
CA ILE A 39 16.95 9.50 9.46
C ILE A 39 15.44 9.65 9.38
N ALA A 40 14.72 9.28 10.44
CA ALA A 40 13.26 9.30 10.42
C ALA A 40 12.71 10.73 10.49
N GLY A 41 12.12 11.27 9.43
CA GLY A 41 11.65 12.67 9.43
C GLY A 41 10.50 13.03 10.40
N ARG A 42 10.00 12.09 11.20
CA ARG A 42 8.80 12.27 12.03
C ARG A 42 9.10 12.05 13.52
N HIS A 43 8.54 12.91 14.36
CA HIS A 43 8.59 12.73 15.81
C HIS A 43 7.78 11.49 16.23
N ARG A 44 8.32 10.68 17.15
CA ARG A 44 7.68 9.44 17.60
C ARG A 44 6.30 9.65 18.26
N TYR A 45 6.03 10.86 18.77
CA TYR A 45 4.73 11.29 19.33
C TYR A 45 3.88 12.13 18.35
N ALA A 46 4.14 12.07 17.04
CA ALA A 46 3.36 12.81 16.04
C ALA A 46 1.94 12.25 15.82
N SER A 47 1.52 11.28 16.63
CA SER A 47 0.17 10.76 16.75
C SER A 47 -0.07 10.36 18.21
N ASN A 48 -1.31 10.55 18.68
CA ASN A 48 -1.80 10.03 19.97
C ASN A 48 -2.30 8.58 19.88
N MET A 49 -2.28 7.96 18.70
CA MET A 49 -2.69 6.58 18.51
C MET A 49 -1.59 5.64 19.02
N VAL A 50 -1.93 4.81 20.01
CA VAL A 50 -1.04 3.82 20.60
C VAL A 50 -0.73 2.71 19.58
N SER A 51 0.54 2.32 19.48
CA SER A 51 0.95 1.20 18.64
C SER A 51 0.42 -0.10 19.20
N GLY A 52 -0.18 -0.90 18.32
CA GLY A 52 -0.53 -2.29 18.62
C GLY A 52 0.62 -3.26 18.60
N CYS A 53 1.73 -2.89 17.98
CA CYS A 53 2.78 -3.84 17.69
C CYS A 53 3.54 -4.24 18.95
N VAL A 54 3.79 -3.28 19.85
CA VAL A 54 4.54 -3.50 21.09
C VAL A 54 3.94 -2.68 22.23
N ARG A 55 3.73 -3.30 23.39
CA ARG A 55 3.28 -2.59 24.60
C ARG A 55 4.45 -1.91 25.31
N SER A 56 4.24 -0.64 25.65
CA SER A 56 5.14 0.07 26.56
C SER A 56 5.11 -0.58 27.94
N PRO A 57 6.25 -0.72 28.63
CA PRO A 57 6.27 -1.17 30.02
C PRO A 57 5.62 -0.14 30.97
N ASN A 58 5.52 1.12 30.54
CA ASN A 58 4.84 2.19 31.27
C ASN A 58 3.50 2.54 30.57
N PRO A 59 2.34 2.21 31.16
CA PRO A 59 1.03 2.55 30.60
C PRO A 59 0.83 4.06 30.38
N GLU A 60 1.49 4.91 31.18
CA GLU A 60 1.41 6.37 31.06
C GLU A 60 2.23 6.91 29.89
N LYS A 61 3.12 6.10 29.30
CA LYS A 61 3.95 6.44 28.14
C LYS A 61 3.88 5.35 27.09
N PRO A 62 2.73 5.18 26.39
CA PRO A 62 2.60 4.18 25.36
C PRO A 62 3.57 4.47 24.20
N TYR A 63 3.97 3.42 23.48
CA TYR A 63 4.55 3.61 22.16
C TYR A 63 3.44 4.01 21.20
N TYR A 64 3.67 5.02 20.38
CA TYR A 64 2.69 5.50 19.42
C TYR A 64 2.93 4.91 18.03
N VAL A 65 1.92 4.91 17.19
CA VAL A 65 2.03 4.40 15.81
C VAL A 65 3.06 5.15 14.96
N THR A 66 3.36 6.38 15.33
CA THR A 66 4.40 7.20 14.68
C THR A 66 5.81 6.90 15.16
N ASP A 67 5.98 5.98 16.12
CA ASP A 67 7.29 5.51 16.56
C ASP A 67 7.85 4.51 15.52
N PRO A 68 8.94 4.86 14.82
CA PRO A 68 9.47 4.02 13.75
C PRO A 68 10.14 2.73 14.25
N THR A 69 10.33 2.59 15.57
CA THR A 69 10.99 1.42 16.17
C THR A 69 10.02 0.51 16.91
N HIS A 70 8.85 1.00 17.30
CA HIS A 70 7.89 0.24 18.10
C HIS A 70 6.58 -0.04 17.36
N ASN A 71 6.49 0.33 16.08
CA ASN A 71 5.31 0.09 15.26
C ASN A 71 5.66 -0.55 13.92
N LYS A 72 4.65 -1.06 13.22
CA LYS A 72 4.71 -1.50 11.82
C LYS A 72 3.60 -0.91 10.94
N ALA A 73 2.58 -0.30 11.53
CA ALA A 73 1.35 0.06 10.81
C ALA A 73 1.30 1.48 10.21
N CYS A 74 2.24 2.37 10.54
CA CYS A 74 2.23 3.75 10.02
C CYS A 74 3.15 3.91 8.80
N TYR A 75 2.71 4.61 7.76
CA TYR A 75 3.44 4.79 6.49
C TYR A 75 4.92 5.18 6.64
N SER A 76 5.25 6.11 7.55
CA SER A 76 6.64 6.50 7.82
C SER A 76 7.47 5.42 8.50
N THR A 77 6.81 4.58 9.31
CA THR A 77 7.41 3.44 10.02
C THR A 77 7.57 2.23 9.10
N VAL A 78 6.58 2.00 8.22
CA VAL A 78 6.65 1.03 7.13
C VAL A 78 7.83 1.38 6.24
N TYR A 79 7.93 2.62 5.75
CA TYR A 79 9.06 3.03 4.91
C TYR A 79 10.42 2.86 5.62
N PHE A 80 10.49 3.21 6.92
CA PHE A 80 11.73 3.08 7.67
C PHE A 80 12.14 1.60 7.87
N SER A 81 11.20 0.75 8.24
CA SER A 81 11.43 -0.68 8.48
C SER A 81 11.65 -1.47 7.18
N GLU A 82 10.86 -1.24 6.14
CA GLU A 82 10.99 -1.85 4.81
C GLU A 82 12.29 -1.43 4.12
N THR A 83 12.72 -0.18 4.26
CA THR A 83 14.01 0.27 3.72
C THR A 83 15.16 -0.51 4.37
N ILE A 84 15.13 -0.67 5.69
CA ILE A 84 16.16 -1.43 6.41
C ILE A 84 16.11 -2.93 6.06
N ASP A 85 14.91 -3.51 5.93
CA ASP A 85 14.73 -4.90 5.47
C ASP A 85 15.32 -5.09 4.07
N LYS A 86 14.87 -4.29 3.11
CA LYS A 86 15.31 -4.36 1.71
C LYS A 86 16.82 -4.19 1.59
N LEU A 87 17.39 -3.23 2.32
CA LEU A 87 18.83 -3.04 2.41
C LEU A 87 19.54 -4.29 2.93
N SER A 88 19.01 -4.92 3.98
CA SER A 88 19.61 -6.11 4.60
C SER A 88 19.52 -7.35 3.72
N ARG A 89 18.41 -7.54 3.00
CA ARG A 89 18.26 -8.66 2.04
C ARG A 89 19.14 -8.50 0.81
N THR A 90 19.24 -7.28 0.29
CA THR A 90 20.07 -6.98 -0.89
C THR A 90 21.56 -6.99 -0.58
N ASN A 91 21.94 -6.76 0.69
CA ASN A 91 23.33 -6.79 1.15
C ASN A 91 23.46 -7.59 2.45
N PRO A 92 23.46 -8.94 2.41
CA PRO A 92 23.50 -9.78 3.61
C PRO A 92 24.75 -9.59 4.48
N SER A 93 25.83 -9.05 3.91
CA SER A 93 27.07 -8.73 4.61
C SER A 93 27.05 -7.37 5.32
N MET A 94 25.99 -6.58 5.12
CA MET A 94 25.85 -5.25 5.69
C MET A 94 25.50 -5.32 7.18
N MET A 95 26.15 -4.45 7.96
CA MET A 95 25.87 -4.29 9.37
C MET A 95 24.96 -3.08 9.60
N PRO A 96 23.71 -3.27 10.06
CA PRO A 96 22.85 -2.17 10.48
C PRO A 96 23.28 -1.64 11.86
N LEU A 97 23.42 -0.32 11.97
CA LEU A 97 23.70 0.40 13.21
C LEU A 97 22.64 1.49 13.43
N ALA A 98 21.75 1.27 14.39
CA ALA A 98 20.76 2.26 14.81
C ALA A 98 21.25 3.02 16.05
N LEU A 99 21.20 4.35 16.00
CA LEU A 99 21.61 5.23 17.09
C LEU A 99 20.40 5.73 17.86
N PHE A 100 20.48 5.66 19.19
CA PHE A 100 19.44 6.11 20.12
C PHE A 100 20.04 6.97 21.22
N SER A 101 19.25 7.88 21.78
CA SER A 101 19.59 8.56 23.03
C SER A 101 19.05 7.78 24.23
N SER A 102 19.60 8.03 25.42
CA SER A 102 19.15 7.36 26.64
C SER A 102 17.75 7.81 27.07
N GLY A 103 16.75 6.94 26.95
CA GLY A 103 15.46 7.05 27.65
C GLY A 103 15.49 6.41 29.05
N LYS A 104 14.45 6.62 29.86
CA LYS A 104 14.38 6.09 31.25
C LYS A 104 13.73 4.71 31.41
N GLU A 105 13.43 3.96 30.34
CA GLU A 105 12.51 2.81 30.43
C GLU A 105 12.95 1.59 29.61
N GLY A 106 13.00 0.42 30.25
CA GLY A 106 13.03 -0.87 29.54
C GLY A 106 12.96 -2.08 30.49
N ASP A 107 12.92 -3.28 29.90
CA ASP A 107 12.76 -4.57 30.59
C ASP A 107 14.08 -5.37 30.57
N ASN A 108 14.25 -6.40 31.39
CA ASN A 108 15.55 -7.11 31.55
C ASN A 108 15.71 -8.39 30.69
N GLU A 109 14.86 -8.64 29.70
CA GLU A 109 14.65 -9.98 29.10
C GLU A 109 15.71 -10.50 28.08
N SER A 110 16.94 -9.99 28.02
CA SER A 110 17.94 -10.52 27.04
C SER A 110 19.38 -10.70 27.52
N LYS A 111 19.61 -10.73 28.84
CA LYS A 111 20.98 -10.75 29.40
C LYS A 111 21.83 -11.94 28.95
N SER A 112 21.24 -13.13 28.75
CA SER A 112 21.97 -14.36 28.38
C SER A 112 22.68 -14.28 27.02
N TRP A 113 22.20 -13.46 26.08
CA TRP A 113 22.83 -13.29 24.76
C TRP A 113 24.14 -12.49 24.84
N TYR A 114 24.34 -11.70 25.90
CA TYR A 114 25.54 -10.88 26.05
C TYR A 114 26.61 -11.57 26.93
N THR A 115 26.26 -12.65 27.64
CA THR A 115 27.14 -13.35 28.58
C THR A 115 27.92 -14.53 28.00
N ASP A 116 27.66 -14.97 26.77
CA ASP A 116 28.45 -16.04 26.15
C ASP A 116 29.88 -15.57 25.77
N ASP A 117 30.79 -16.48 25.44
CA ASP A 117 32.16 -16.15 25.01
C ASP A 117 32.28 -15.89 23.50
N VAL A 118 31.15 -15.79 22.79
CA VAL A 118 31.16 -15.62 21.33
C VAL A 118 31.64 -14.21 20.96
N ASP A 119 32.65 -14.12 20.08
CA ASP A 119 33.18 -12.86 19.56
C ASP A 119 32.20 -12.18 18.60
N ARG A 120 31.34 -11.32 19.16
CA ARG A 120 30.26 -10.63 18.44
C ARG A 120 30.65 -9.19 18.07
N PRO A 121 30.15 -8.67 16.94
CA PRO A 121 30.42 -7.29 16.52
C PRO A 121 30.17 -6.24 17.60
N ILE A 122 29.12 -6.40 18.42
CA ILE A 122 28.80 -5.47 19.51
C ILE A 122 29.82 -5.51 20.66
N LYS A 123 30.40 -6.68 20.98
CA LYS A 123 31.46 -6.82 22.00
C LYS A 123 32.76 -6.18 21.52
N ARG A 124 33.11 -6.37 20.24
CA ARG A 124 34.25 -5.68 19.60
C ARG A 124 34.04 -4.17 19.58
N LEU A 125 32.83 -3.70 19.24
CA LEU A 125 32.50 -2.28 19.25
C LEU A 125 32.66 -1.69 20.66
N LYS A 126 32.14 -2.36 21.70
CA LYS A 126 32.35 -1.95 23.10
C LYS A 126 33.83 -1.85 23.46
N SER A 127 34.62 -2.90 23.15
CA SER A 127 36.05 -2.93 23.45
C SER A 127 36.80 -1.79 22.75
N ASN A 128 36.50 -1.55 21.47
CA ASN A 128 37.11 -0.47 20.70
C ASN A 128 36.69 0.92 21.22
N LEU A 129 35.43 1.12 21.59
CA LEU A 129 34.96 2.38 22.18
C LEU A 129 35.61 2.64 23.54
N ARG A 130 35.73 1.64 24.41
CA ARG A 130 36.46 1.78 25.69
C ARG A 130 37.94 2.11 25.49
N ARG A 131 38.57 1.55 24.46
CA ARG A 131 39.96 1.86 24.13
C ARG A 131 40.12 3.27 23.59
N ALA A 132 39.20 3.71 22.72
CA ALA A 132 39.24 5.03 22.10
C ALA A 132 38.84 6.15 23.06
N PHE A 133 37.95 5.85 24.01
CA PHE A 133 37.41 6.77 25.01
C PHE A 133 37.46 6.11 26.40
N PRO A 134 38.64 6.02 27.03
CA PRO A 134 38.81 5.35 28.32
C PRO A 134 37.96 5.94 29.45
N GLU A 135 37.60 7.21 29.34
CA GLU A 135 36.77 7.95 30.28
C GLU A 135 35.25 7.72 30.09
N TRP A 136 34.84 7.08 28.99
CA TRP A 136 33.43 6.81 28.72
C TRP A 136 32.97 5.53 29.40
N ASN A 137 31.83 5.60 30.09
CA ASN A 137 31.16 4.42 30.59
C ASN A 137 30.41 3.69 29.46
N VAL A 138 31.15 2.87 28.70
CA VAL A 138 30.58 2.02 27.65
C VAL A 138 30.21 0.65 28.23
N SER A 139 28.93 0.31 28.23
CA SER A 139 28.42 -0.94 28.81
C SER A 139 27.53 -1.71 27.82
N LEU A 140 27.50 -3.04 27.95
CA LEU A 140 26.42 -3.86 27.40
C LEU A 140 25.34 -4.08 28.46
N PRO A 141 24.16 -4.63 28.10
CA PRO A 141 23.09 -4.91 29.07
C PRO A 141 23.47 -5.81 30.25
N THR A 142 24.57 -6.56 30.15
CA THR A 142 25.12 -7.39 31.23
C THR A 142 25.90 -6.61 32.27
N ASP A 143 26.44 -5.45 31.89
CA ASP A 143 27.41 -4.70 32.70
C ASP A 143 26.81 -3.39 33.22
N SER A 144 25.50 -3.20 33.06
CA SER A 144 24.82 -1.95 33.38
C SER A 144 23.47 -2.20 34.02
N GLN A 145 23.07 -1.30 34.91
CA GLN A 145 21.69 -1.19 35.38
C GLN A 145 20.79 -0.45 34.37
N CYS A 146 21.33 -0.04 33.22
CA CYS A 146 20.53 0.54 32.16
C CYS A 146 19.55 -0.50 31.62
N HIS A 147 18.27 -0.28 31.87
CA HIS A 147 17.20 -1.16 31.41
C HIS A 147 16.85 -0.98 29.93
N LEU A 148 17.53 -0.07 29.21
CA LEU A 148 17.31 0.15 27.78
C LEU A 148 17.87 -1.02 26.97
N ILE A 149 17.03 -1.98 26.65
CA ILE A 149 17.34 -3.04 25.68
C ILE A 149 16.43 -2.92 24.45
N ALA A 150 17.00 -3.13 23.27
CA ALA A 150 16.29 -3.01 22.00
C ALA A 150 15.36 -4.21 21.69
N THR A 151 14.94 -5.00 22.69
CA THR A 151 14.09 -6.20 22.49
C THR A 151 12.71 -5.85 21.96
N LYS A 152 12.24 -4.63 22.24
CA LYS A 152 10.98 -4.07 21.76
C LYS A 152 11.09 -3.34 20.42
N ASN A 153 12.29 -3.26 19.84
CA ASN A 153 12.49 -2.65 18.53
C ASN A 153 12.07 -3.64 17.43
N VAL A 154 10.95 -3.35 16.78
CA VAL A 154 10.35 -4.12 15.67
C VAL A 154 11.37 -4.40 14.56
N VAL A 155 12.13 -3.38 14.16
CA VAL A 155 13.15 -3.52 13.11
C VAL A 155 14.27 -4.45 13.57
N ALA A 156 14.75 -4.30 14.81
CA ALA A 156 15.80 -5.16 15.34
C ALA A 156 15.33 -6.62 15.48
N ARG A 157 14.08 -6.85 15.92
CA ARG A 157 13.48 -8.19 16.00
C ARG A 157 13.47 -8.86 14.63
N PHE A 158 13.01 -8.14 13.61
CA PHE A 158 12.98 -8.61 12.24
C PHE A 158 14.39 -8.96 11.72
N LEU A 159 15.37 -8.05 11.89
CA LEU A 159 16.76 -8.27 11.45
C LEU A 159 17.45 -9.46 12.14
N ASN A 160 16.99 -9.82 13.35
CA ASN A 160 17.47 -10.99 14.08
C ASN A 160 16.67 -12.27 13.75
N GLY A 161 15.91 -12.27 12.66
CA GLY A 161 15.25 -13.47 12.13
C GLY A 161 13.93 -13.82 12.81
N ILE A 162 13.32 -12.90 13.57
CA ILE A 162 11.95 -13.11 14.07
C ILE A 162 10.99 -13.02 12.86
N PRO A 163 10.16 -14.05 12.60
CA PRO A 163 9.21 -14.04 11.50
C PRO A 163 8.28 -12.84 11.56
N ASP A 164 7.92 -12.31 10.40
CA ASP A 164 7.20 -11.04 10.25
C ASP A 164 5.90 -10.97 11.05
N GLU A 165 5.18 -12.09 11.14
CA GLU A 165 3.95 -12.27 11.91
C GLU A 165 4.16 -12.36 13.44
N GLN A 166 5.42 -12.39 13.89
CA GLN A 166 5.82 -12.49 15.31
C GLN A 166 6.59 -11.25 15.78
N VAL A 167 7.00 -10.36 14.85
CA VAL A 167 7.73 -9.12 15.17
C VAL A 167 6.88 -8.16 16.03
N CYS A 168 5.56 -8.23 15.91
CA CYS A 168 4.64 -7.65 16.88
C CYS A 168 4.29 -8.70 17.94
N THR A 169 4.34 -8.34 19.22
CA THR A 169 3.95 -9.27 20.29
C THR A 169 2.45 -9.59 20.18
N LYS A 170 2.10 -10.87 19.98
CA LYS A 170 0.76 -11.40 19.63
C LYS A 170 -0.42 -11.06 20.57
N ASN A 171 -0.24 -10.25 21.62
CA ASN A 171 -1.26 -10.06 22.66
C ASN A 171 -1.92 -8.67 22.70
N SER A 172 -1.83 -7.88 21.65
CA SER A 172 -2.79 -6.78 21.46
C SER A 172 -2.86 -6.45 19.99
N ASP A 173 -3.92 -6.92 19.35
CA ASP A 173 -4.40 -6.36 18.11
C ASP A 173 -5.31 -5.16 18.43
N PRO A 174 -4.82 -3.90 18.45
CA PRO A 174 -5.68 -2.73 18.32
C PRO A 174 -5.95 -2.37 16.85
N HIS A 175 -5.57 -3.21 15.88
CA HIS A 175 -6.07 -3.10 14.50
C HIS A 175 -7.40 -3.83 14.32
N ASN A 176 -8.20 -3.83 15.38
CA ASN A 176 -9.64 -3.95 15.24
C ASN A 176 -10.14 -2.69 14.51
N THR A 177 -10.16 -2.71 13.18
CA THR A 177 -10.99 -1.80 12.39
C THR A 177 -12.49 -2.12 12.58
N LYS A 178 -12.90 -2.54 13.78
CA LYS A 178 -14.30 -2.64 14.23
C LYS A 178 -14.95 -1.25 14.37
N ASP A 179 -14.18 -0.17 14.40
CA ASP A 179 -14.66 1.07 15.03
C ASP A 179 -15.19 2.18 14.12
N VAL A 180 -15.40 1.93 12.82
CA VAL A 180 -16.02 2.94 11.94
C VAL A 180 -17.46 2.63 11.59
N ASP A 181 -18.03 1.53 12.10
CA ASP A 181 -19.38 1.08 11.75
C ASP A 181 -20.44 2.13 12.12
N GLY A 182 -20.75 3.00 11.16
CA GLY A 182 -21.65 4.15 11.31
C GLY A 182 -21.00 5.47 11.75
N ASN A 183 -19.69 5.53 12.05
CA ASN A 183 -19.02 6.75 12.52
C ASN A 183 -17.65 7.01 11.88
N CYS A 184 -17.68 7.54 10.66
CA CYS A 184 -16.49 7.95 9.89
C CYS A 184 -15.67 9.06 10.57
N LEU A 185 -16.32 9.89 11.37
CA LEU A 185 -15.71 11.09 11.97
C LEU A 185 -14.80 10.78 13.15
N SER A 186 -14.86 9.55 13.67
CA SER A 186 -13.90 9.06 14.66
C SER A 186 -12.48 8.90 14.09
N ILE A 187 -12.34 8.79 12.77
CA ILE A 187 -11.05 8.65 12.11
C ILE A 187 -10.36 10.01 12.05
N THR A 188 -9.19 10.10 12.70
CA THR A 188 -8.35 11.30 12.61
C THR A 188 -7.44 11.22 11.39
N VAL A 189 -7.57 12.19 10.48
CA VAL A 189 -6.59 12.37 9.39
C VAL A 189 -5.24 12.75 10.00
N PRO A 190 -4.14 12.03 9.69
CA PRO A 190 -2.83 12.34 10.25
C PRO A 190 -2.42 13.79 10.00
N THR A 191 -1.74 14.43 10.96
CA THR A 191 -1.32 15.85 10.87
C THR A 191 -0.65 16.26 9.54
N PRO A 192 0.22 15.45 8.90
CA PRO A 192 0.77 15.81 7.58
C PRO A 192 -0.27 15.95 6.47
N LEU A 193 -1.43 15.32 6.62
CA LEU A 193 -2.51 15.24 5.65
C LEU A 193 -3.74 16.04 6.07
N ASN A 194 -3.87 16.49 7.32
CA ASN A 194 -5.12 17.10 7.83
C ASN A 194 -5.53 18.41 7.12
N ASN A 195 -4.58 19.09 6.49
CA ASN A 195 -4.82 20.30 5.69
C ASN A 195 -4.91 20.01 4.19
N ILE A 196 -4.87 18.73 3.79
CA ILE A 196 -4.90 18.26 2.41
C ILE A 196 -6.10 17.33 2.21
N TYR A 197 -6.40 16.47 3.17
CA TYR A 197 -7.49 15.50 3.16
C TYR A 197 -8.45 15.76 4.32
N ALA A 198 -9.73 15.47 4.07
CA ALA A 198 -10.74 15.31 5.11
C ALA A 198 -11.51 14.01 4.92
N ILE A 199 -12.08 13.52 6.02
CA ILE A 199 -13.03 12.44 6.02
C ILE A 199 -14.41 13.05 6.24
N THR A 200 -15.29 12.86 5.26
CA THR A 200 -16.66 13.37 5.29
C THR A 200 -17.61 12.19 5.21
N GLN A 201 -18.67 12.22 6.02
CA GLN A 201 -19.77 11.28 5.91
C GLN A 201 -20.85 11.87 5.01
N PHE A 202 -21.16 11.17 3.92
CA PHE A 202 -22.28 11.50 3.05
C PHE A 202 -23.48 10.63 3.42
N LYS A 203 -24.67 11.24 3.50
CA LYS A 203 -25.93 10.54 3.73
C LYS A 203 -26.90 10.88 2.62
N GLU A 204 -27.44 9.86 2.00
CA GLU A 204 -28.42 9.99 0.92
C GLU A 204 -29.84 10.04 1.47
N GLN A 205 -30.76 10.56 0.66
CA GLN A 205 -32.20 10.55 0.98
C GLN A 205 -32.74 9.12 1.15
N SER A 206 -32.14 8.14 0.46
CA SER A 206 -32.46 6.71 0.61
C SER A 206 -32.06 6.12 1.97
N GLY A 207 -31.33 6.87 2.80
CA GLY A 207 -30.76 6.41 4.06
C GLY A 207 -29.39 5.75 3.94
N ALA A 208 -28.91 5.49 2.72
CA ALA A 208 -27.55 5.01 2.50
C ALA A 208 -26.52 6.05 2.98
N SER A 209 -25.40 5.59 3.51
CA SER A 209 -24.33 6.48 3.98
C SER A 209 -22.96 5.93 3.64
N TYR A 210 -22.02 6.85 3.41
CA TYR A 210 -20.67 6.55 2.92
C TYR A 210 -19.64 7.40 3.66
N CYS A 211 -18.51 6.79 4.02
CA CYS A 211 -17.32 7.51 4.46
C CYS A 211 -16.48 7.84 3.22
N VAL A 212 -16.14 9.11 3.05
CA VAL A 212 -15.33 9.57 1.92
C VAL A 212 -14.10 10.30 2.44
N LEU A 213 -12.93 9.75 2.16
CA LEU A 213 -11.64 10.42 2.32
C LEU A 213 -11.33 11.13 0.99
N ALA A 214 -11.33 12.45 0.97
CA ALA A 214 -11.09 13.23 -0.24
C ALA A 214 -10.17 14.41 0.02
N GLU A 215 -9.41 14.79 -1.00
CA GLU A 215 -8.62 16.01 -0.96
C GLU A 215 -9.57 17.22 -0.80
N ILE A 216 -9.24 18.15 0.09
CA ILE A 216 -10.08 19.33 0.40
C ILE A 216 -9.60 20.61 -0.29
N ARG A 217 -8.42 20.58 -0.91
CA ARG A 217 -7.91 21.73 -1.66
C ARG A 217 -8.31 21.59 -3.11
N GLU A 218 -8.93 22.65 -3.63
CA GLU A 218 -9.39 22.73 -4.99
C GLU A 218 -8.76 23.94 -5.69
N GLU A 219 -8.32 23.75 -6.93
CA GLU A 219 -7.90 24.78 -7.86
C GLU A 219 -8.64 24.56 -9.19
N ASN A 220 -9.43 25.54 -9.63
CA ASN A 220 -10.20 25.47 -10.88
C ASN A 220 -11.02 24.18 -11.02
N THR A 221 -11.87 23.85 -10.03
CA THR A 221 -12.71 22.64 -10.03
C THR A 221 -11.96 21.31 -10.02
N ARG A 222 -10.68 21.32 -9.67
CA ARG A 222 -9.81 20.14 -9.58
C ARG A 222 -9.08 20.09 -8.26
N TYR A 223 -8.77 18.89 -7.79
CA TYR A 223 -7.91 18.71 -6.63
C TYR A 223 -6.51 19.30 -6.86
N ALA A 224 -6.03 20.11 -5.91
CA ALA A 224 -4.80 20.90 -6.06
C ALA A 224 -3.53 20.01 -6.16
N LYS A 225 -3.46 18.92 -5.40
CA LYS A 225 -2.43 17.87 -5.48
C LYS A 225 -2.84 16.74 -6.41
N GLY A 226 -4.15 16.56 -6.58
CA GLY A 226 -4.71 15.53 -7.45
C GLY A 226 -4.51 14.12 -6.88
N TRP A 227 -4.56 13.98 -5.56
CA TRP A 227 -4.43 12.67 -4.92
C TRP A 227 -5.75 11.88 -4.92
N GLY A 228 -6.88 12.55 -5.16
CA GLY A 228 -8.16 11.90 -5.45
C GLY A 228 -8.98 11.60 -4.22
N LEU A 229 -9.86 10.60 -4.35
CA LEU A 229 -10.78 10.20 -3.28
C LEU A 229 -10.86 8.70 -3.11
N PHE A 230 -11.16 8.29 -1.88
CA PHE A 230 -11.49 6.94 -1.49
C PHE A 230 -12.81 6.93 -0.74
N ALA A 231 -13.70 5.99 -1.07
CA ALA A 231 -15.00 5.86 -0.43
C ALA A 231 -15.33 4.42 -0.03
N VAL A 232 -16.04 4.27 1.08
CA VAL A 232 -16.57 3.00 1.59
C VAL A 232 -17.99 3.22 2.13
N PRO A 233 -18.86 2.19 2.16
CA PRO A 233 -20.11 2.28 2.90
C PRO A 233 -19.82 2.58 4.38
N ALA A 234 -20.65 3.43 4.99
CA ALA A 234 -20.44 3.87 6.37
C ALA A 234 -20.61 2.72 7.38
N THR A 235 -21.40 1.69 7.03
CA THR A 235 -21.57 0.50 7.85
C THR A 235 -21.16 -0.75 7.11
N ARG A 236 -20.70 -1.76 7.85
CA ARG A 236 -20.32 -3.06 7.30
C ARG A 236 -21.53 -3.79 6.70
N ALA A 237 -22.67 -3.71 7.38
CA ALA A 237 -23.92 -4.31 6.92
C ALA A 237 -24.44 -3.72 5.59
N ALA A 238 -23.96 -2.54 5.19
CA ALA A 238 -24.29 -1.94 3.90
C ALA A 238 -23.50 -2.55 2.74
N VAL A 239 -22.41 -3.28 2.98
CA VAL A 239 -21.64 -3.97 1.92
C VAL A 239 -22.37 -5.24 1.52
N SER A 240 -22.72 -5.39 0.23
CA SER A 240 -23.35 -6.62 -0.27
C SER A 240 -22.41 -7.49 -1.09
N ARG A 241 -21.32 -6.92 -1.61
CA ARG A 241 -20.36 -7.60 -2.50
C ARG A 241 -18.95 -7.14 -2.19
N HIS A 242 -17.99 -8.05 -2.31
CA HIS A 242 -16.56 -7.79 -2.08
C HIS A 242 -15.90 -7.16 -3.31
N ILE A 243 -16.62 -6.25 -3.98
CA ILE A 243 -16.13 -5.55 -5.16
C ILE A 243 -15.38 -4.29 -4.71
N HIS A 244 -14.19 -4.10 -5.27
CA HIS A 244 -13.49 -2.82 -5.29
C HIS A 244 -13.62 -2.21 -6.68
N LEU A 245 -14.04 -0.95 -6.77
CA LEU A 245 -14.11 -0.21 -8.04
C LEU A 245 -13.05 0.89 -8.07
N SER A 246 -12.40 1.07 -9.22
CA SER A 246 -11.46 2.16 -9.39
C SER A 246 -11.49 2.81 -10.77
N ALA A 247 -11.15 4.11 -10.81
CA ALA A 247 -11.00 4.90 -12.03
C ALA A 247 -9.67 5.66 -11.97
N PRO A 248 -8.62 5.21 -12.69
CA PRO A 248 -7.29 5.78 -12.61
C PRO A 248 -7.13 7.06 -13.43
N HIS A 249 -7.96 7.29 -14.46
CA HIS A 249 -7.77 8.39 -15.42
C HIS A 249 -8.98 9.34 -15.42
N PRO A 250 -9.20 10.13 -14.36
CA PRO A 250 -10.42 10.90 -14.15
C PRO A 250 -10.74 11.94 -15.23
N LEU A 251 -9.72 12.40 -15.97
CA LEU A 251 -9.85 13.42 -17.02
C LEU A 251 -9.77 12.84 -18.44
N TYR A 252 -8.99 11.78 -18.67
CA TYR A 252 -8.81 11.20 -20.02
C TYR A 252 -9.89 10.20 -20.35
N ASP A 253 -10.36 9.48 -19.33
CA ASP A 253 -11.31 8.42 -19.49
C ASP A 253 -12.68 8.95 -19.08
N ASP A 254 -13.10 10.04 -19.74
CA ASP A 254 -14.39 10.73 -19.58
C ASP A 254 -15.50 9.88 -18.93
N ASN A 255 -16.16 10.43 -17.91
CA ASN A 255 -17.25 9.80 -17.17
C ASN A 255 -16.93 8.50 -16.41
N THR A 256 -15.74 7.89 -16.53
CA THR A 256 -15.39 6.71 -15.70
C THR A 256 -15.44 6.99 -14.19
N PRO A 257 -15.08 8.17 -13.65
CA PRO A 257 -15.27 8.47 -12.23
C PRO A 257 -16.74 8.42 -11.81
N ALA A 258 -17.61 9.08 -12.59
CA ALA A 258 -19.04 9.15 -12.30
C ALA A 258 -19.70 7.77 -12.43
N GLN A 259 -19.31 6.98 -13.44
CA GLN A 259 -19.75 5.60 -13.61
C GLN A 259 -19.31 4.73 -12.43
N ALA A 260 -18.03 4.75 -12.06
CA ALA A 260 -17.53 3.98 -10.93
C ALA A 260 -18.24 4.34 -9.61
N ALA A 261 -18.51 5.62 -9.38
CA ALA A 261 -19.28 6.09 -8.22
C ALA A 261 -20.74 5.61 -8.24
N ALA A 262 -21.41 5.67 -9.39
CA ALA A 262 -22.78 5.17 -9.53
C ALA A 262 -22.86 3.66 -9.29
N LEU A 263 -21.91 2.90 -9.84
CA LEU A 263 -21.84 1.44 -9.67
C LEU A 263 -21.45 1.02 -8.26
N PHE A 264 -20.59 1.80 -7.60
CA PHE A 264 -20.24 1.59 -6.19
C PHE A 264 -21.51 1.61 -5.32
N LYS A 265 -22.39 2.60 -5.55
CA LYS A 265 -23.66 2.71 -4.86
C LYS A 265 -24.64 1.61 -5.24
N SER A 266 -24.90 1.41 -6.54
CA SER A 266 -25.95 0.49 -7.01
C SER A 266 -25.64 -0.98 -6.71
N THR A 267 -24.36 -1.35 -6.65
CA THR A 267 -23.94 -2.71 -6.30
C THR A 267 -23.61 -2.89 -4.83
N LYS A 268 -23.67 -1.83 -4.03
CA LYS A 268 -23.26 -1.80 -2.62
C LYS A 268 -21.87 -2.45 -2.46
N ALA A 269 -20.93 -1.98 -3.26
CA ALA A 269 -19.56 -2.47 -3.32
C ALA A 269 -18.80 -2.11 -2.04
N LYS A 270 -17.69 -2.83 -1.78
CA LYS A 270 -16.90 -2.69 -0.56
C LYS A 270 -16.10 -1.37 -0.54
N SER A 271 -15.63 -0.92 -1.69
CA SER A 271 -14.88 0.33 -1.79
C SER A 271 -14.83 0.91 -3.20
N LEU A 272 -14.52 2.21 -3.27
CA LEU A 272 -14.30 3.00 -4.48
C LEU A 272 -13.00 3.81 -4.34
N LEU A 273 -12.18 3.84 -5.39
CA LEU A 273 -11.00 4.68 -5.48
C LEU A 273 -10.95 5.42 -6.82
N ILE A 274 -10.90 6.75 -6.78
CA ILE A 274 -10.80 7.59 -7.98
C ILE A 274 -9.53 8.41 -7.86
N ALA A 275 -8.63 8.29 -8.84
CA ALA A 275 -7.44 9.13 -8.88
C ALA A 275 -7.85 10.61 -9.05
N GLY A 276 -7.07 11.54 -8.51
CA GLY A 276 -7.41 12.97 -8.56
C GLY A 276 -6.78 13.70 -9.74
N ARG A 277 -5.54 13.34 -10.11
CA ARG A 277 -4.78 14.01 -11.17
C ARG A 277 -4.93 13.32 -12.51
N SER A 278 -4.80 14.15 -13.53
CA SER A 278 -4.58 13.75 -14.90
C SER A 278 -3.27 12.96 -15.03
N ARG A 279 -3.26 11.90 -15.85
CA ARG A 279 -2.03 11.17 -16.18
C ARG A 279 -0.96 12.04 -16.85
N LEU A 280 -1.35 13.19 -17.41
CA LEU A 280 -0.45 14.19 -18.01
C LEU A 280 -0.07 15.34 -17.05
N ALA A 281 -0.35 15.24 -15.76
CA ALA A 281 -0.03 16.30 -14.79
C ALA A 281 1.48 16.54 -14.68
N PHE A 282 2.31 15.52 -14.90
CA PHE A 282 3.76 15.65 -15.01
C PHE A 282 4.26 14.80 -16.18
N LYS A 283 4.61 15.48 -17.27
CA LYS A 283 4.94 14.84 -18.57
C LYS A 283 6.36 14.27 -18.66
N GLU A 284 6.93 13.85 -17.53
CA GLU A 284 8.15 13.05 -17.51
C GLU A 284 7.81 11.58 -17.69
N PRO A 285 8.45 10.85 -18.62
CA PRO A 285 8.27 9.41 -18.75
C PRO A 285 8.51 8.69 -17.43
N THR A 286 7.72 7.65 -17.15
CA THR A 286 7.93 6.80 -15.98
C THR A 286 9.07 5.81 -16.24
N ASP A 287 9.94 5.61 -15.25
CA ASP A 287 10.96 4.55 -15.26
C ASP A 287 10.40 3.17 -14.86
N CYS A 288 9.12 3.09 -14.48
CA CYS A 288 8.53 1.86 -13.97
C CYS A 288 8.20 0.85 -15.09
N VAL A 289 7.27 1.17 -15.99
CA VAL A 289 6.88 0.25 -17.07
C VAL A 289 7.29 0.81 -18.42
N ALA A 290 7.92 -0.02 -19.25
CA ALA A 290 8.31 0.39 -20.60
C ALA A 290 7.08 0.72 -21.43
N ALA A 291 7.12 1.86 -22.12
CA ALA A 291 6.05 2.29 -23.02
C ALA A 291 5.84 1.29 -24.17
N SER A 292 4.64 1.26 -24.74
CA SER A 292 4.41 0.57 -26.01
C SER A 292 4.97 1.40 -27.15
N GLU A 293 5.26 0.78 -28.29
CA GLU A 293 5.76 1.51 -29.46
C GLU A 293 4.78 2.62 -29.86
N GLY A 294 5.26 3.87 -29.92
CA GLY A 294 4.44 5.05 -30.22
C GLY A 294 3.70 5.66 -29.01
N ASP A 295 3.78 5.04 -27.83
CA ASP A 295 3.16 5.55 -26.59
C ASP A 295 4.20 6.12 -25.62
N ILE A 296 3.73 6.95 -24.68
CA ILE A 296 4.51 7.40 -23.52
C ILE A 296 3.65 7.21 -22.27
N TYR A 297 4.15 6.43 -21.32
CA TYR A 297 3.60 6.41 -19.97
C TYR A 297 4.33 7.44 -19.12
N TYR A 298 3.58 8.31 -18.46
CA TYR A 298 4.14 9.38 -17.67
C TYR A 298 4.23 9.00 -16.20
N THR A 299 5.09 9.69 -15.46
CA THR A 299 5.29 9.53 -14.02
C THR A 299 3.96 9.66 -13.28
N THR A 300 3.07 10.54 -13.73
CA THR A 300 1.74 10.74 -13.12
C THR A 300 0.66 9.80 -13.62
N ASP A 301 0.97 8.76 -14.40
CA ASP A 301 0.00 7.76 -14.84
C ASP A 301 -0.28 6.72 -13.75
N PRO A 302 -1.47 6.72 -13.13
CA PRO A 302 -1.78 5.84 -12.00
C PRO A 302 -1.82 4.35 -12.36
N GLY A 303 -1.99 4.02 -13.65
CA GLY A 303 -1.96 2.64 -14.13
C GLY A 303 -0.55 2.11 -14.39
N HIS A 304 0.43 3.00 -14.58
CA HIS A 304 1.73 2.67 -15.16
C HIS A 304 2.93 3.12 -14.30
N ASN A 305 2.68 3.72 -13.13
CA ASN A 305 3.74 4.05 -12.17
C ASN A 305 3.36 3.63 -10.75
N LYS A 306 4.23 2.83 -10.12
CA LYS A 306 4.03 2.36 -8.75
C LYS A 306 4.33 3.42 -7.67
N LEU A 307 4.92 4.56 -8.06
CA LEU A 307 5.17 5.69 -7.15
C LEU A 307 3.97 6.65 -7.06
N GLU A 308 2.86 6.34 -7.74
CA GLU A 308 1.62 7.10 -7.63
C GLU A 308 0.84 6.73 -6.35
N PRO A 309 0.22 7.70 -5.65
CA PRO A 309 -0.64 7.41 -4.49
C PRO A 309 -1.74 6.40 -4.77
N PHE A 310 -2.21 6.33 -6.01
CA PHE A 310 -3.21 5.36 -6.45
C PHE A 310 -2.74 3.91 -6.32
N TYR A 311 -1.46 3.62 -6.57
CA TYR A 311 -0.90 2.29 -6.41
C TYR A 311 -0.85 1.90 -4.92
N ASP A 312 -0.33 2.79 -4.07
CA ASP A 312 -0.28 2.61 -2.61
C ASP A 312 -1.66 2.42 -1.99
N ALA A 313 -2.66 3.16 -2.47
CA ALA A 313 -4.04 3.02 -2.05
C ALA A 313 -4.59 1.63 -2.42
N ASN A 314 -4.40 1.17 -3.66
CA ASN A 314 -4.83 -0.17 -4.08
C ASN A 314 -4.16 -1.27 -3.26
N ARG A 315 -2.87 -1.16 -2.97
CA ARG A 315 -2.16 -2.11 -2.09
C ARG A 315 -2.78 -2.17 -0.71
N SER A 316 -3.06 -1.01 -0.12
CA SER A 316 -3.67 -0.90 1.20
C SER A 316 -5.08 -1.50 1.23
N ILE A 317 -5.89 -1.22 0.21
CA ILE A 317 -7.24 -1.76 0.05
C ILE A 317 -7.20 -3.28 -0.11
N TYR A 318 -6.30 -3.79 -0.96
CA TYR A 318 -6.13 -5.24 -1.16
C TYR A 318 -5.69 -5.95 0.12
N SER A 319 -4.69 -5.40 0.82
CA SER A 319 -4.22 -5.94 2.10
C SER A 319 -5.34 -5.97 3.15
N TRP A 320 -6.09 -4.87 3.28
CA TRP A 320 -7.20 -4.79 4.23
C TRP A 320 -8.31 -5.77 3.86
N GLN A 321 -8.73 -5.81 2.59
CA GLN A 321 -9.77 -6.73 2.14
C GLN A 321 -9.36 -8.19 2.32
N THR A 322 -8.09 -8.51 2.06
CA THR A 322 -7.53 -9.85 2.28
C THR A 322 -7.58 -10.24 3.77
N ALA A 323 -7.21 -9.33 4.66
CA ALA A 323 -7.32 -9.53 6.11
C ALA A 323 -8.79 -9.66 6.58
N GLN A 324 -9.75 -9.14 5.82
CA GLN A 324 -11.19 -9.15 6.13
C GLN A 324 -11.97 -10.15 5.26
N GLY A 325 -11.49 -11.40 5.20
CA GLY A 325 -12.18 -12.51 4.55
C GLY A 325 -11.77 -12.77 3.09
N GLY A 326 -10.69 -12.16 2.60
CA GLY A 326 -10.15 -12.48 1.29
C GLY A 326 -10.90 -11.87 0.11
N CYS A 327 -10.67 -12.45 -1.06
CA CYS A 327 -11.35 -12.12 -2.31
C CYS A 327 -11.96 -13.39 -2.93
N PRO A 328 -13.05 -13.93 -2.35
CA PRO A 328 -13.68 -15.14 -2.88
C PRO A 328 -14.19 -14.89 -4.30
N ALA A 329 -13.77 -15.75 -5.23
CA ALA A 329 -14.03 -15.58 -6.66
C ALA A 329 -15.50 -15.34 -7.02
N PRO A 330 -16.53 -15.90 -6.34
CA PRO A 330 -17.93 -15.66 -6.70
C PRO A 330 -18.45 -14.24 -6.38
N SER A 331 -17.95 -13.59 -5.32
CA SER A 331 -18.48 -12.31 -4.81
C SER A 331 -17.47 -11.17 -4.79
N CYS A 332 -16.23 -11.41 -5.25
CA CYS A 332 -15.14 -10.44 -5.22
C CYS A 332 -14.49 -10.20 -6.59
N ALA A 333 -14.17 -8.93 -6.86
CA ALA A 333 -13.23 -8.51 -7.89
C ALA A 333 -12.69 -7.10 -7.59
N PHE A 334 -11.50 -6.81 -8.11
CA PHE A 334 -10.91 -5.48 -8.19
C PHE A 334 -11.06 -5.00 -9.63
N ILE A 335 -12.05 -4.15 -9.84
CA ILE A 335 -12.46 -3.70 -11.17
C ILE A 335 -11.91 -2.30 -11.41
N GLN A 336 -11.21 -2.13 -12.52
CA GLN A 336 -10.66 -0.84 -12.93
C GLN A 336 -11.27 -0.41 -14.26
N PHE A 337 -11.98 0.72 -14.24
CA PHE A 337 -12.64 1.29 -15.40
C PHE A 337 -11.71 2.23 -16.15
N HIS A 338 -11.56 1.97 -17.44
CA HIS A 338 -10.90 2.83 -18.41
C HIS A 338 -11.86 3.22 -19.54
N GLY A 339 -11.45 4.22 -20.30
CA GLY A 339 -12.14 4.74 -21.46
C GLY A 339 -11.24 4.71 -22.68
N LYS A 340 -11.76 4.23 -23.81
CA LYS A 340 -11.02 4.20 -25.07
C LYS A 340 -11.53 5.23 -26.07
N GLY A 341 -10.61 5.72 -26.90
CA GLY A 341 -10.93 6.60 -28.02
C GLY A 341 -11.80 5.89 -29.08
N PRO A 342 -12.54 6.63 -29.92
CA PRO A 342 -13.44 6.05 -30.92
C PRO A 342 -12.72 5.19 -31.97
N SER A 343 -11.47 5.53 -32.31
CA SER A 343 -10.63 4.75 -33.22
C SER A 343 -9.89 3.59 -32.56
N THR A 344 -9.88 3.51 -31.23
CA THR A 344 -9.16 2.47 -30.48
C THR A 344 -10.10 1.31 -30.19
N CYS A 345 -9.74 0.11 -30.66
CA CYS A 345 -10.59 -1.09 -30.60
C CYS A 345 -12.04 -0.81 -31.05
N PRO A 346 -12.27 -0.29 -32.26
CA PRO A 346 -13.57 0.26 -32.68
C PRO A 346 -14.68 -0.79 -32.73
N ALA A 347 -14.32 -2.08 -32.86
CA ALA A 347 -15.27 -3.18 -32.86
C ALA A 347 -15.89 -3.43 -31.47
N ASP A 348 -15.24 -3.04 -30.38
CA ASP A 348 -15.68 -3.35 -29.02
C ASP A 348 -16.42 -2.16 -28.39
N HIS A 349 -17.61 -2.40 -27.86
CA HIS A 349 -18.26 -1.44 -26.96
C HIS A 349 -17.63 -1.51 -25.56
N ILE A 350 -17.37 -2.75 -25.12
CA ILE A 350 -16.69 -3.06 -23.87
C ILE A 350 -15.66 -4.15 -24.15
N PHE A 351 -14.41 -3.91 -23.77
CA PHE A 351 -13.34 -4.90 -23.83
C PHE A 351 -12.84 -5.19 -22.41
N LEU A 352 -12.94 -6.46 -21.99
CA LEU A 352 -12.62 -6.92 -20.66
C LEU A 352 -11.29 -7.69 -20.68
N SER A 353 -10.44 -7.49 -19.69
CA SER A 353 -9.19 -8.26 -19.54
C SER A 353 -8.80 -8.40 -18.07
N THR A 354 -7.76 -9.17 -17.80
CA THR A 354 -7.27 -9.46 -16.43
C THR A 354 -5.76 -9.19 -16.29
N GLY A 355 -5.18 -8.37 -17.18
CA GLY A 355 -3.73 -8.18 -17.23
C GLY A 355 -2.98 -9.28 -18.01
N LEU A 356 -3.71 -10.12 -18.74
CA LEU A 356 -3.18 -11.12 -19.68
C LEU A 356 -3.55 -10.74 -21.11
N SER A 357 -2.60 -10.92 -22.03
CA SER A 357 -2.83 -10.86 -23.48
C SER A 357 -3.75 -11.98 -23.96
N ASN A 358 -3.98 -12.10 -25.29
CA ASN A 358 -4.69 -13.25 -25.85
C ASN A 358 -4.05 -14.56 -25.37
N ASN A 359 -4.84 -15.38 -24.67
CA ASN A 359 -4.39 -16.57 -23.98
C ASN A 359 -5.57 -17.54 -23.78
N ALA A 360 -5.31 -18.85 -23.85
CA ALA A 360 -6.30 -19.90 -23.65
C ALA A 360 -7.01 -19.85 -22.28
N TRP A 361 -6.42 -19.19 -21.28
CA TRP A 361 -7.03 -18.92 -19.97
C TRP A 361 -8.43 -18.27 -20.10
N TYR A 362 -8.63 -17.40 -21.10
CA TYR A 362 -9.95 -16.80 -21.35
C TYR A 362 -10.95 -17.78 -21.98
N GLY A 363 -10.49 -18.82 -22.66
CA GLY A 363 -11.33 -19.83 -23.35
C GLY A 363 -11.63 -21.08 -22.53
N ASP A 364 -10.93 -21.33 -21.42
CA ASP A 364 -11.20 -22.52 -20.61
C ASP A 364 -12.61 -22.53 -19.98
N SER A 365 -13.02 -23.67 -19.43
CA SER A 365 -14.35 -23.85 -18.80
C SER A 365 -14.45 -23.26 -17.39
N VAL A 366 -13.35 -22.77 -16.80
CA VAL A 366 -13.34 -22.26 -15.43
C VAL A 366 -14.05 -20.91 -15.38
N THR A 367 -15.13 -20.85 -14.60
CA THR A 367 -15.92 -19.64 -14.43
C THR A 367 -15.21 -18.66 -13.50
N ARG A 368 -14.72 -17.56 -14.06
CA ARG A 368 -13.97 -16.51 -13.34
C ARG A 368 -14.71 -15.18 -13.37
N PRO A 369 -14.40 -14.23 -12.46
CA PRO A 369 -15.06 -12.91 -12.39
C PRO A 369 -15.24 -12.22 -13.75
N VAL A 370 -14.17 -12.13 -14.56
CA VAL A 370 -14.22 -11.48 -15.88
C VAL A 370 -15.19 -12.17 -16.85
N LYS A 371 -15.29 -13.51 -16.81
CA LYS A 371 -16.19 -14.28 -17.69
C LYS A 371 -17.65 -14.14 -17.28
N ARG A 372 -17.92 -14.15 -15.97
CA ARG A 372 -19.28 -13.89 -15.45
C ARG A 372 -19.73 -12.47 -15.78
N LEU A 373 -18.84 -11.49 -15.60
CA LEU A 373 -19.14 -10.10 -15.97
C LEU A 373 -19.41 -9.97 -17.47
N LYS A 374 -18.60 -10.58 -18.34
CA LYS A 374 -18.85 -10.63 -19.80
C LYS A 374 -20.26 -11.15 -20.09
N ALA A 375 -20.61 -12.32 -19.55
CA ALA A 375 -21.91 -12.95 -19.79
C ALA A 375 -23.08 -12.07 -19.33
N GLN A 376 -22.99 -11.47 -18.15
CA GLN A 376 -24.05 -10.59 -17.63
C GLN A 376 -24.17 -9.28 -18.42
N LEU A 377 -23.06 -8.74 -18.90
CA LEU A 377 -23.08 -7.59 -19.78
C LEU A 377 -23.72 -7.92 -21.12
N GLN A 378 -23.46 -9.10 -21.70
CA GLN A 378 -24.06 -9.52 -22.97
C GLN A 378 -25.57 -9.70 -22.84
N LEU A 379 -26.05 -10.24 -21.72
CA LEU A 379 -27.48 -10.32 -21.42
C LEU A 379 -28.11 -8.93 -21.26
N THR A 380 -27.39 -8.00 -20.65
CA THR A 380 -27.89 -6.66 -20.35
C THR A 380 -27.87 -5.74 -21.58
N PHE A 381 -26.88 -5.89 -22.45
CA PHE A 381 -26.66 -5.08 -23.64
C PHE A 381 -26.54 -5.97 -24.89
N PRO A 382 -27.65 -6.58 -25.35
CA PRO A 382 -27.61 -7.60 -26.40
C PRO A 382 -27.13 -7.08 -27.76
N THR A 383 -27.15 -5.77 -27.98
CA THR A 383 -26.66 -5.13 -29.21
C THR A 383 -25.21 -4.66 -29.12
N TRP A 384 -24.59 -4.75 -27.95
CA TRP A 384 -23.21 -4.29 -27.75
C TRP A 384 -22.24 -5.43 -27.93
N ASN A 385 -21.15 -5.15 -28.64
CA ASN A 385 -20.03 -6.09 -28.70
C ASN A 385 -19.21 -6.03 -27.40
N ILE A 386 -19.18 -7.15 -26.68
CA ILE A 386 -18.51 -7.30 -25.38
C ILE A 386 -17.54 -8.46 -25.47
N SER A 387 -16.25 -8.16 -25.38
CA SER A 387 -15.18 -9.09 -25.77
C SER A 387 -14.17 -9.31 -24.64
N LEU A 388 -13.56 -10.51 -24.64
CA LEU A 388 -12.31 -10.82 -23.95
C LEU A 388 -11.15 -10.80 -24.97
N PRO A 389 -9.88 -10.93 -24.53
CA PRO A 389 -8.74 -10.94 -25.44
C PRO A 389 -8.72 -12.08 -26.45
N ILE A 390 -9.49 -13.15 -26.23
CA ILE A 390 -9.63 -14.26 -27.18
C ILE A 390 -10.70 -13.97 -28.26
N ASP A 391 -11.61 -13.04 -28.02
CA ASP A 391 -12.73 -12.71 -28.92
C ASP A 391 -12.46 -11.51 -29.83
N SER A 392 -11.40 -10.74 -29.56
CA SER A 392 -11.13 -9.45 -30.22
C SER A 392 -9.65 -9.25 -30.51
N ALA A 393 -9.36 -8.48 -31.56
CA ALA A 393 -8.02 -7.99 -31.89
C ALA A 393 -7.57 -6.81 -30.99
N CYS A 394 -8.40 -6.36 -30.06
CA CYS A 394 -8.05 -5.28 -29.14
C CYS A 394 -6.86 -5.66 -28.24
N THR A 395 -5.87 -4.78 -28.18
CA THR A 395 -4.61 -5.02 -27.47
C THR A 395 -4.55 -4.41 -26.07
N LEU A 396 -5.57 -3.62 -25.67
CA LEU A 396 -5.67 -2.91 -24.39
C LEU A 396 -5.97 -3.86 -23.21
N THR A 397 -5.05 -4.78 -22.98
CA THR A 397 -5.18 -5.95 -22.10
C THR A 397 -4.68 -5.72 -20.68
N ALA A 398 -4.26 -4.49 -20.37
CA ALA A 398 -3.66 -4.09 -19.09
C ALA A 398 -2.45 -4.93 -18.64
N THR A 399 -1.70 -5.54 -19.56
CA THR A 399 -0.49 -6.34 -19.24
C THR A 399 0.64 -5.49 -18.60
N LYS A 400 0.57 -4.17 -18.76
CA LYS A 400 1.50 -3.19 -18.17
C LYS A 400 0.92 -2.47 -16.95
N ASN A 401 -0.28 -2.80 -16.52
CA ASN A 401 -0.91 -2.16 -15.38
C ASN A 401 -0.26 -2.62 -14.06
N VAL A 402 0.37 -1.70 -13.32
CA VAL A 402 1.11 -2.05 -12.09
C VAL A 402 0.19 -2.58 -10.98
N VAL A 403 -1.02 -2.04 -10.86
CA VAL A 403 -2.04 -2.52 -9.91
C VAL A 403 -2.50 -3.92 -10.32
N GLY A 404 -2.78 -4.13 -11.60
CA GLY A 404 -3.16 -5.44 -12.13
C GLY A 404 -2.08 -6.51 -11.90
N ARG A 405 -0.81 -6.17 -12.13
CA ARG A 405 0.32 -7.06 -11.85
C ARG A 405 0.39 -7.45 -10.38
N PHE A 406 0.29 -6.47 -9.48
CA PHE A 406 0.27 -6.72 -8.03
C PHE A 406 -0.88 -7.65 -7.62
N LEU A 407 -2.10 -7.37 -8.07
CA LEU A 407 -3.29 -8.16 -7.76
C LEU A 407 -3.24 -9.58 -8.36
N ASN A 408 -2.46 -9.76 -9.42
CA ASN A 408 -2.18 -11.05 -10.04
C ASN A 408 -0.98 -11.79 -9.40
N GLY A 409 -0.53 -11.36 -8.22
CA GLY A 409 0.49 -12.05 -7.44
C GLY A 409 1.95 -11.71 -7.80
N ILE A 410 2.19 -10.72 -8.66
CA ILE A 410 3.54 -10.20 -8.87
C ILE A 410 3.99 -9.45 -7.61
N GLN A 411 5.19 -9.78 -7.12
CA GLN A 411 5.79 -9.12 -5.97
C GLN A 411 5.95 -7.61 -6.20
N ASP A 412 5.76 -6.81 -5.15
CA ASP A 412 5.78 -5.34 -5.22
C ASP A 412 7.04 -4.78 -5.90
N ASP A 413 8.21 -5.34 -5.57
CA ASP A 413 9.49 -4.92 -6.13
C ASP A 413 9.64 -5.23 -7.64
N SER A 414 8.77 -6.09 -8.17
CA SER A 414 8.82 -6.57 -9.56
C SER A 414 7.66 -6.09 -10.43
N VAL A 415 6.67 -5.36 -9.90
CA VAL A 415 5.48 -4.94 -10.68
C VAL A 415 5.80 -4.02 -11.85
N CYS A 416 6.94 -3.31 -11.79
CA CYS A 416 7.41 -2.44 -12.87
C CYS A 416 7.93 -3.27 -14.07
N THR A 417 8.60 -4.38 -13.81
CA THR A 417 9.37 -5.10 -14.84
C THR A 417 8.78 -6.45 -15.22
N THR A 418 7.92 -7.04 -14.38
CA THR A 418 7.43 -8.41 -14.55
C THR A 418 5.97 -8.43 -14.94
N ALA A 419 5.67 -8.96 -16.12
CA ALA A 419 4.30 -9.22 -16.56
C ALA A 419 3.68 -10.40 -15.80
N SER A 420 2.36 -10.38 -15.64
CA SER A 420 1.62 -11.52 -15.09
C SER A 420 1.58 -12.70 -16.06
N MET A 421 1.36 -13.91 -15.53
CA MET A 421 1.26 -15.14 -16.32
C MET A 421 0.03 -15.95 -15.90
N ALA A 422 -0.51 -16.75 -16.82
CA ALA A 422 -1.76 -17.48 -16.64
C ALA A 422 -1.80 -18.39 -15.40
N SER A 423 -0.65 -18.93 -14.97
CA SER A 423 -0.53 -19.75 -13.75
C SER A 423 -0.74 -18.98 -12.44
N LEU A 424 -0.57 -17.66 -12.43
CA LEU A 424 -0.76 -16.81 -11.26
C LEU A 424 -2.14 -16.15 -11.22
N VAL A 425 -2.74 -15.91 -12.39
CA VAL A 425 -3.98 -15.12 -12.51
C VAL A 425 -5.20 -15.95 -12.11
N GLN A 426 -5.83 -15.53 -11.00
CA GLN A 426 -7.08 -16.10 -10.51
C GLN A 426 -8.33 -15.37 -11.04
N GLY A 427 -8.14 -14.22 -11.70
CA GLY A 427 -9.22 -13.36 -12.19
C GLY A 427 -9.70 -12.32 -11.16
N THR A 428 -8.94 -12.11 -10.07
CA THR A 428 -9.19 -11.09 -9.04
C THR A 428 -9.17 -9.68 -9.63
N PHE A 429 -8.24 -9.39 -10.54
CA PHE A 429 -8.20 -8.13 -11.26
C PHE A 429 -9.04 -8.20 -12.54
N VAL A 430 -9.92 -7.21 -12.74
CA VAL A 430 -10.71 -7.03 -13.96
C VAL A 430 -10.46 -5.62 -14.49
N HIS A 431 -9.90 -5.55 -15.68
CA HIS A 431 -9.69 -4.33 -16.44
C HIS A 431 -10.80 -4.17 -17.48
N ILE A 432 -11.35 -2.96 -17.62
CA ILE A 432 -12.46 -2.68 -18.54
C ILE A 432 -12.12 -1.46 -19.39
N GLU A 433 -12.03 -1.64 -20.70
CA GLU A 433 -11.92 -0.58 -21.69
C GLU A 433 -13.27 -0.33 -22.35
N GLN A 434 -13.71 0.93 -22.39
CA GLN A 434 -15.10 1.25 -22.73
C GLN A 434 -15.22 2.33 -23.79
N ALA A 435 -16.09 2.09 -24.77
CA ALA A 435 -16.56 3.12 -25.68
C ALA A 435 -17.35 4.21 -24.94
N ALA A 436 -17.45 5.41 -25.52
CA ALA A 436 -18.14 6.55 -24.90
C ALA A 436 -19.59 6.23 -24.50
N ILE A 437 -20.34 5.52 -25.37
CA ILE A 437 -21.74 5.13 -25.11
C ILE A 437 -21.91 4.28 -23.84
N SER A 438 -20.91 3.44 -23.50
CA SER A 438 -20.92 2.60 -22.30
C SER A 438 -20.77 3.40 -21.00
N ARG A 439 -20.19 4.60 -21.09
CA ARG A 439 -19.88 5.47 -19.95
C ARG A 439 -20.91 6.57 -19.72
N LEU A 440 -21.98 6.62 -20.53
CA LEU A 440 -23.06 7.59 -20.35
C LEU A 440 -23.94 7.21 -19.15
N SER A 441 -24.48 8.22 -18.46
CA SER A 441 -25.33 8.02 -17.28
C SER A 441 -26.57 7.18 -17.56
N THR A 442 -27.09 7.20 -18.79
CA THR A 442 -28.21 6.38 -19.25
C THR A 442 -27.91 4.88 -19.22
N ALA A 443 -26.64 4.47 -19.18
CA ALA A 443 -26.21 3.08 -19.09
C ALA A 443 -25.96 2.61 -17.64
N TYR A 444 -25.94 3.50 -16.65
CA TYR A 444 -25.48 3.16 -15.28
C TYR A 444 -26.37 2.15 -14.58
N ASP A 445 -27.70 2.25 -14.72
CA ASP A 445 -28.62 1.29 -14.11
C ASP A 445 -28.47 -0.12 -14.70
N ALA A 446 -28.29 -0.19 -16.02
CA ALA A 446 -28.05 -1.42 -16.74
C ALA A 446 -26.71 -2.05 -16.31
N TRP A 447 -25.64 -1.26 -16.27
CA TRP A 447 -24.35 -1.68 -15.71
C TRP A 447 -24.47 -2.18 -14.26
N GLY A 448 -25.24 -1.48 -13.42
CA GLY A 448 -25.48 -1.87 -12.03
C GLY A 448 -26.13 -3.24 -11.91
N ARG A 449 -27.10 -3.56 -12.77
CA ARG A 449 -27.72 -4.89 -12.86
C ARG A 449 -26.73 -5.95 -13.33
N ALA A 450 -25.99 -5.68 -14.41
CA ALA A 450 -25.00 -6.61 -14.95
C ALA A 450 -23.93 -6.97 -13.88
N LEU A 451 -23.41 -5.95 -13.21
CA LEU A 451 -22.41 -6.12 -12.15
C LEU A 451 -23.01 -6.80 -10.92
N GLY A 452 -24.24 -6.43 -10.53
CA GLY A 452 -24.98 -7.08 -9.45
C GLY A 452 -25.24 -8.57 -9.69
N ASN A 453 -25.50 -8.97 -10.93
CA ASN A 453 -25.75 -10.37 -11.30
C ASN A 453 -24.45 -11.17 -11.51
N ALA A 454 -23.33 -10.51 -11.80
CA ALA A 454 -22.04 -11.17 -12.02
C ALA A 454 -21.37 -11.63 -10.71
N PHE A 455 -21.79 -11.07 -9.59
CA PHE A 455 -21.19 -11.28 -8.27
C PHE A 455 -22.25 -11.58 -7.21
N GLU A 456 -22.05 -12.68 -6.49
CA GLU A 456 -22.96 -13.15 -5.44
C GLU A 456 -23.05 -12.16 -4.28
N VAL A 457 -24.23 -12.09 -3.64
CA VAL A 457 -24.45 -11.32 -2.42
C VAL A 457 -23.79 -12.05 -1.24
N ILE A 458 -23.09 -11.30 -0.39
CA ILE A 458 -22.53 -11.80 0.86
C ILE A 458 -23.67 -11.93 1.87
N GLY A 459 -23.81 -13.11 2.46
CA GLY A 459 -24.80 -13.42 3.50
C GLY A 459 -24.47 -12.87 4.87
#